data_AF-A0A368PHV9-F1
#
_entry.id   AF-A0A368PHV9-F1
#
_cell.length_a   1.000
_cell.length_b   1.000
_cell.length_c   1.000
_cell.angle_alpha   90.00
_cell.angle_beta   90.00
_cell.angle_gamma   90.00
#
_symmetry.space_group_name_H-M   'P 1'
#
loop_
_entity.id
_entity.type
_entity.pdbx_description
1 polymer ?
#
loop_
_entity_poly.entity_id
_entity_poly.type
_entity_poly.pdbx_seq_one_letter_code
_entity_poly.pdbx_strand_id
1 'polypeptide(L)' 'MFFYSTSVQVGDGKQTLFWTDRWIEGRSIAEIAPCLLQAVGPRIRKKRTVHEGLHYRKWIRDITGSLTVQVL' A
#
# COMPACT_ATOMS: atom_id res chain seq x y z
N MET A 1 15.19 -10.61 18.94
CA MET A 1 14.72 -9.68 17.89
C MET A 1 13.38 -9.14 18.33
N PHE A 2 13.35 -7.96 18.93
CA PHE A 2 12.16 -7.41 19.58
C PHE A 2 11.37 -6.58 18.58
N PHE A 3 10.22 -7.09 18.14
CA PHE A 3 9.20 -6.26 17.48
C PHE A 3 8.49 -5.47 18.59
N TYR A 4 9.12 -4.38 19.03
CA TYR A 4 8.43 -3.38 19.83
C TYR A 4 7.20 -2.91 19.06
N SER A 5 6.06 -2.96 19.74
CA SER A 5 4.74 -2.54 19.28
C SER A 5 4.72 -1.04 18.96
N THR A 6 5.38 -0.64 17.88
CA THR A 6 5.29 0.73 17.37
C THR A 6 4.01 0.82 16.55
N SER A 7 2.89 1.13 17.21
CA SER A 7 1.65 1.49 16.53
C SER A 7 1.86 2.84 15.85
N VAL A 8 2.16 2.82 14.55
CA VAL A 8 2.19 4.04 13.75
C VAL A 8 0.74 4.43 13.48
N GLN A 9 0.20 5.36 14.27
CA GLN A 9 -1.03 6.05 13.88
C GLN A 9 -0.69 6.98 12.73
N VAL A 10 -1.19 6.64 11.55
CA VAL A 10 -1.17 7.52 10.39
C VAL A 10 -1.94 8.77 10.77
N GLY A 11 -1.29 9.92 10.74
CA GLY A 11 -1.94 11.22 10.94
C GLY A 11 -2.84 11.57 9.75
N ASP A 12 -2.52 12.65 9.04
CA ASP A 12 -3.30 13.06 7.86
C ASP A 12 -3.07 12.16 6.61
N GLY A 13 -2.13 11.22 6.70
CA GLY A 13 -1.78 10.28 5.63
C GLY A 13 -1.13 10.92 4.40
N LYS A 14 -0.76 12.21 4.44
CA LYS A 14 -0.18 12.93 3.29
C LYS A 14 1.32 12.69 3.11
N GLN A 15 2.00 12.21 4.15
CA GLN A 15 3.43 11.86 4.09
C GLN A 15 3.68 10.35 4.12
N THR A 16 2.67 9.55 4.42
CA THR A 16 2.76 8.09 4.50
C THR A 16 2.42 7.48 3.14
N LEU A 17 3.24 6.56 2.64
CA LEU A 17 3.00 5.87 1.37
C LEU A 17 1.96 4.76 1.52
N PHE A 18 0.98 4.74 0.61
CA PHE A 18 -0.12 3.78 0.63
C PHE A 18 0.35 2.34 0.39
N TRP A 19 1.35 2.13 -0.47
CA TRP A 19 1.73 0.78 -0.90
C TRP A 19 2.82 0.14 -0.04
N THR A 20 3.77 0.93 0.46
CA THR A 20 5.00 0.42 1.07
C THR A 20 5.12 0.70 2.56
N ASP A 21 4.44 1.72 3.09
CA ASP A 21 4.55 2.05 4.51
C ASP A 21 3.58 1.24 5.35
N ARG A 22 3.93 1.05 6.63
CA ARG A 22 3.20 0.24 7.59
C ARG A 22 2.05 1.00 8.24
N TRP A 23 1.04 1.30 7.44
CA TRP A 23 -0.01 2.24 7.80
C TRP A 23 -1.34 1.54 8.16
N ILE A 24 -1.47 0.24 7.85
CA ILE A 24 -2.66 -0.57 8.12
C ILE A 24 -2.34 -1.65 9.16
N GLU A 25 -2.82 -1.47 10.40
CA GLU A 25 -2.54 -2.37 11.53
C GLU A 25 -1.04 -2.64 11.76
N GLY A 26 -0.18 -1.65 11.50
CA GLY A 26 1.27 -1.81 11.59
C GLY A 26 1.90 -2.67 10.48
N ARG A 27 1.13 -3.00 9.43
CA ARG A 27 1.58 -3.67 8.22
C ARG A 27 1.42 -2.76 7.00
N SER A 28 2.19 -3.04 5.97
CA SER A 28 2.08 -2.41 4.65
C SER A 28 1.24 -3.28 3.71
N ILE A 29 0.67 -2.67 2.66
CA ILE A 29 -0.02 -3.44 1.63
C ILE A 29 0.93 -4.37 0.88
N ALA A 30 2.22 -3.99 0.73
CA ALA A 30 3.26 -4.86 0.22
C ALA A 30 3.43 -6.16 1.02
N GLU A 31 3.28 -6.09 2.36
CA GLU A 31 3.35 -7.26 3.25
C GLU A 31 2.06 -8.08 3.24
N ILE A 32 0.90 -7.44 3.08
CA ILE A 32 -0.42 -8.11 3.08
C ILE A 32 -0.74 -8.76 1.73
N ALA A 33 -0.43 -8.08 0.63
CA ALA A 33 -0.81 -8.45 -0.72
C ALA A 33 0.33 -8.18 -1.72
N PRO A 34 1.42 -8.96 -1.69
CA PRO A 34 2.55 -8.78 -2.59
C PRO A 34 2.15 -8.93 -4.07
N CYS A 35 1.18 -9.79 -4.38
CA CYS A 35 0.63 -9.95 -5.73
C CYS A 35 -0.09 -8.69 -6.22
N LEU A 36 -0.80 -7.99 -5.32
CA LEU A 36 -1.45 -6.72 -5.65
C LEU A 36 -0.41 -5.65 -5.93
N LEU A 37 0.65 -5.60 -5.11
CA LEU A 37 1.75 -4.67 -5.32
C LEU A 37 2.38 -4.86 -6.71
N GLN A 38 2.56 -6.11 -7.16
CA GLN A 38 3.12 -6.42 -8.49
C GLN A 38 2.31 -5.80 -9.64
N ALA A 39 0.99 -5.72 -9.50
CA ALA A 39 0.09 -5.10 -10.47
C ALA A 39 0.12 -3.55 -10.46
N VAL A 40 0.80 -2.92 -9.50
CA VAL A 40 0.92 -1.45 -9.40
C VAL A 40 2.21 -0.99 -10.05
N GLY A 41 2.19 0.10 -10.83
CA GLY A 41 3.39 0.65 -11.43
C GLY A 41 4.45 1.14 -10.40
N PRO A 42 5.76 0.93 -10.61
CA PRO A 42 6.81 1.30 -9.63
C PRO A 42 6.81 2.78 -9.21
N ARG A 43 6.42 3.68 -10.12
CA ARG A 43 6.31 5.13 -9.85
C ARG A 43 5.17 5.43 -8.89
N ILE A 44 4.06 4.71 -9.01
CA ILE A 44 2.88 4.90 -8.17
C ILE A 44 3.16 4.40 -6.76
N ARG A 45 3.81 3.23 -6.62
CA ARG A 45 4.22 2.68 -5.32
C ARG A 45 5.02 3.67 -4.46
N LYS A 46 5.86 4.49 -5.10
CA LYS A 46 6.74 5.47 -4.44
C LYS A 46 6.14 6.87 -4.23
N LYS A 47 5.00 7.17 -4.86
CA LYS A 47 4.39 8.52 -4.80
C LYS A 47 3.01 8.53 -4.14
N ARG A 48 2.26 7.43 -4.22
CA ARG A 48 0.90 7.38 -3.70
C ARG A 48 0.92 7.43 -2.19
N THR A 49 0.31 8.47 -1.64
CA THR A 49 0.16 8.63 -0.19
C THR A 49 -1.13 7.97 0.30
N VAL A 50 -1.22 7.67 1.60
CA VAL A 50 -2.42 7.07 2.21
C VAL A 50 -3.64 7.96 1.98
N HIS A 51 -3.47 9.27 2.18
CA HIS A 51 -4.49 10.27 1.92
C HIS A 51 -5.00 10.18 0.48
N GLU A 52 -4.09 10.24 -0.49
CA GLU A 52 -4.47 10.17 -1.90
C GLU A 52 -5.08 8.83 -2.29
N GLY A 53 -4.54 7.72 -1.77
CA GLY A 53 -4.98 6.37 -2.10
C GLY A 53 -6.41 6.14 -1.63
N LEU A 54 -6.70 6.48 -0.38
CA LEU A 54 -8.04 6.35 0.21
C LEU A 54 -9.04 7.34 -0.40
N HIS A 55 -8.58 8.56 -0.72
CA HIS A 55 -9.44 9.58 -1.30
C HIS A 55 -10.00 9.14 -2.67
N TYR A 56 -11.32 9.08 -2.78
CA TYR A 56 -12.06 8.54 -3.93
C TYR A 56 -11.61 7.15 -4.38
N ARG A 57 -11.04 6.32 -3.48
CA ARG A 57 -10.54 4.98 -3.81
C ARG A 57 -9.54 4.99 -4.98
N LYS A 58 -8.72 6.04 -5.11
CA LYS A 58 -7.73 6.17 -6.19
C LYS A 58 -6.74 5.00 -6.24
N TRP A 59 -6.49 4.35 -5.11
CA TRP A 59 -5.66 3.15 -5.05
C TRP A 59 -6.13 2.03 -5.98
N ILE A 60 -7.43 1.96 -6.32
CA ILE A 60 -7.95 0.98 -7.28
C ILE A 60 -7.43 1.28 -8.69
N ARG A 61 -7.34 2.56 -9.06
CA ARG A 61 -6.84 3.00 -10.37
C ARG A 61 -5.33 2.83 -10.54
N ASP A 62 -4.62 2.67 -9.43
CA ASP A 62 -3.18 2.42 -9.40
C ASP A 62 -2.82 0.99 -9.87
N ILE A 63 -3.79 0.09 -9.80
CA ILE A 63 -3.67 -1.30 -10.23
C ILE A 63 -3.85 -1.32 -11.75
N THR A 64 -2.73 -1.33 -12.46
CA THR A 64 -2.69 -1.27 -13.93
C THR A 64 -2.25 -2.58 -14.57
N GLY A 65 -1.65 -3.48 -13.79
CA GLY A 65 -1.34 -4.83 -14.23
C GLY A 65 -2.63 -5.61 -14.43
N SER A 66 -2.68 -6.43 -15.48
CA SER A 66 -3.70 -7.47 -15.58
C SER A 66 -3.71 -8.23 -14.26
N LEU A 67 -4.87 -8.35 -13.62
CA LEU A 67 -5.12 -9.37 -12.60
C LEU A 67 -5.08 -10.73 -13.31
N THR A 68 -3.90 -11.12 -13.82
CA THR A 68 -3.63 -12.52 -14.12
C THR A 68 -3.58 -13.16 -12.75
N VAL A 69 -4.75 -13.55 -12.25
CA VAL A 69 -4.86 -14.61 -11.26
C VAL A 69 -4.11 -15.78 -11.89
N GLN A 70 -2.84 -15.93 -11.54
CA GLN A 70 -2.17 -17.19 -11.77
C GLN A 70 -2.85 -18.16 -10.79
N VAL A 71 -3.87 -18.84 -11.31
CA VAL A 71 -4.37 -20.07 -10.70
C VAL A 71 -3.16 -21.02 -10.74
N LEU A 72 -2.58 -21.28 -9.56
CA LEU A 72 -1.70 -22.43 -9.35
C LEU A 72 -2.56 -23.69 -9.24
#